data_AF-A0A4U9D827-F1
#
_entry.id   AF-A0A4U9D827-F1
#
_cell.length_a   1.000
_cell.length_b   1.000
_cell.length_c   1.000
_cell.angle_alpha   90.00
_cell.angle_beta   90.00
_cell.angle_gamma   90.00
#
_symmetry.space_group_name_H-M   'P 1'
#
loop_
_entity.id
_entity.type
_entity.pdbx_description
1 polymer ?
#
loop_
_entity_poly.entity_id
_entity_poly.type
_entity_poly.pdbx_seq_one_letter_code
_entity_poly.pdbx_strand_id
1 'polypeptide(L)'
;MRQFIDTHCHFDFPPFADDETDSIARAAREGVMRIIVPATEADNFPRVLALAAQHDALYAALGLHPIVIERHDESSLQRLEACLQQRSAKLVAIGEIGPRSLSRGSAV
;
A
#
# COMPACT_ATOMS: atom_id res chain seq x y z
N MET A 1 -19.33 0.62 -19.98
CA MET A 1 -19.11 0.01 -18.66
C MET A 1 -18.42 1.03 -17.77
N ARG A 2 -18.73 1.08 -16.47
CA ARG A 2 -18.07 2.00 -15.53
C ARG A 2 -16.71 1.43 -15.16
N GLN A 3 -15.70 2.29 -15.02
CA GLN A 3 -14.37 1.93 -14.56
C GLN A 3 -14.13 2.55 -13.19
N PHE A 4 -13.58 1.77 -12.27
CA PHE A 4 -13.29 2.16 -10.91
C PHE A 4 -11.79 2.06 -10.62
N ILE A 5 -11.36 2.86 -9.65
CA ILE A 5 -10.03 2.78 -9.06
C ILE A 5 -10.26 2.54 -7.57
N ASP A 6 -9.71 1.44 -7.06
CA ASP A 6 -9.59 1.25 -5.63
C ASP A 6 -8.35 2.03 -5.16
N THR A 7 -8.56 3.15 -4.48
CA THR A 7 -7.47 4.03 -4.08
C THR A 7 -6.72 3.53 -2.85
N HIS A 8 -7.17 2.46 -2.18
CA HIS A 8 -6.55 1.98 -0.95
C HIS A 8 -6.91 0.52 -0.67
N CYS A 9 -6.01 -0.40 -1.04
CA CYS A 9 -6.19 -1.82 -0.73
C CYS A 9 -4.86 -2.48 -0.36
N HIS A 10 -4.82 -3.13 0.80
CA HIS A 10 -3.67 -3.88 1.30
C HIS A 10 -3.54 -5.24 0.59
N PHE A 11 -3.19 -5.18 -0.70
CA PHE A 11 -3.01 -6.35 -1.57
C PHE A 11 -1.74 -7.17 -1.24
N ASP A 12 -0.88 -6.62 -0.39
CA ASP A 12 0.33 -7.24 0.14
C ASP A 12 0.08 -8.20 1.30
N PHE A 13 -1.15 -8.25 1.84
CA PHE A 13 -1.56 -9.12 2.95
C PHE A 13 -2.56 -10.21 2.51
N PRO A 14 -2.73 -11.28 3.32
CA PRO A 14 -3.84 -12.20 3.14
C PRO A 14 -5.20 -11.48 3.14
N PRO A 15 -6.18 -11.93 2.32
CA PRO A 15 -6.15 -13.16 1.52
C PRO A 15 -5.53 -12.99 0.12
N PHE A 16 -4.99 -11.83 -0.22
CA PHE A 16 -4.51 -11.53 -1.58
C PHE A 16 -3.05 -11.93 -1.82
N ALA A 17 -2.24 -11.90 -0.76
CA ALA A 17 -0.88 -12.42 -0.81
C ALA A 17 -0.90 -13.88 -1.31
N ASP A 18 -0.12 -14.14 -2.36
CA ASP A 18 -0.03 -15.43 -3.07
C ASP A 18 -1.24 -15.79 -3.97
N ASP A 19 -2.27 -14.93 -4.06
CA ASP A 19 -3.43 -15.07 -4.98
C ASP A 19 -3.69 -13.78 -5.78
N GLU A 20 -2.63 -13.02 -6.10
CA GLU A 20 -2.76 -11.67 -6.63
C GLU A 20 -3.38 -11.66 -8.02
N THR A 21 -2.91 -12.55 -8.89
CA THR A 21 -3.32 -12.62 -10.30
C THR A 21 -4.82 -12.88 -10.41
N ASP A 22 -5.32 -13.88 -9.67
CA ASP A 22 -6.74 -14.24 -9.70
C ASP A 22 -7.60 -13.17 -9.01
N SER A 23 -7.10 -12.58 -7.92
CA SER A 23 -7.76 -11.46 -7.23
C SER A 23 -7.91 -10.23 -8.12
N ILE A 24 -6.87 -9.86 -8.89
CA ILE A 24 -6.91 -8.76 -9.86
C ILE A 24 -7.90 -9.09 -10.98
N ALA A 25 -7.91 -10.31 -11.49
CA ALA A 25 -8.85 -10.74 -12.52
C ALA A 25 -10.31 -10.69 -12.03
N ARG A 26 -10.56 -11.02 -10.75
CA ARG A 26 -11.88 -10.85 -10.11
C ARG A 26 -12.27 -9.37 -10.03
N ALA A 27 -11.36 -8.52 -9.56
CA ALA A 27 -11.60 -7.08 -9.44
C ALA A 27 -11.91 -6.42 -10.81
N ALA A 28 -11.17 -6.81 -11.86
CA ALA A 28 -11.36 -6.29 -13.21
C ALA A 28 -12.73 -6.66 -13.80
N ARG A 29 -13.26 -7.86 -13.48
CA ARG A 29 -14.62 -8.28 -13.90
C ARG A 29 -15.73 -7.41 -13.33
N GLU A 30 -15.51 -6.86 -12.13
CA GLU A 30 -16.42 -5.90 -11.48
C GLU A 30 -16.13 -4.43 -11.88
N GLY A 31 -15.17 -4.21 -12.78
CA GLY A 31 -14.81 -2.88 -13.31
C GLY A 31 -13.74 -2.13 -12.53
N VAL A 32 -13.12 -2.74 -11.51
CA VAL A 32 -11.97 -2.15 -10.79
C VAL A 32 -10.71 -2.38 -11.60
N MET A 33 -10.22 -1.33 -12.26
CA MET A 33 -9.14 -1.43 -13.24
C MET A 33 -7.76 -1.07 -12.66
N ARG A 34 -7.74 -0.36 -11.53
CA ARG A 34 -6.51 0.05 -10.86
C ARG A 34 -6.69 -0.02 -9.35
N ILE A 35 -5.61 -0.36 -8.65
CA ILE A 35 -5.57 -0.50 -7.20
C ILE A 35 -4.28 0.14 -6.70
N ILE A 36 -4.37 0.99 -5.67
CA ILE A 36 -3.19 1.55 -4.98
C ILE A 36 -2.97 0.74 -3.70
N VAL A 37 -1.77 0.18 -3.56
CA VAL A 37 -1.31 -0.66 -2.45
C VAL A 37 -0.44 0.18 -1.52
N PRO A 38 -0.93 0.54 -0.32
CA PRO A 38 -0.16 1.30 0.65
C PRO A 38 0.64 0.38 1.57
N ALA A 39 1.94 0.65 1.69
CA ALA A 39 2.78 0.01 2.69
C ALA A 39 2.45 0.51 4.11
N THR A 40 2.67 -0.34 5.11
CA THR A 40 2.46 0.00 6.52
C THR A 40 3.76 0.29 7.29
N GLU A 41 4.83 -0.44 6.97
CA GLU A 41 6.16 -0.26 7.57
C GLU A 41 7.24 -0.46 6.51
N ALA A 42 8.47 -0.03 6.82
CA ALA A 42 9.57 -0.08 5.86
C ALA A 42 9.86 -1.50 5.35
N ASP A 43 9.61 -2.52 6.18
CA ASP A 43 9.76 -3.94 5.84
C ASP A 43 8.80 -4.41 4.75
N ASN A 44 7.67 -3.73 4.54
CA ASN A 44 6.77 -4.04 3.42
C ASN A 44 7.20 -3.40 2.10
N PHE A 45 8.11 -2.41 2.10
CA PHE A 45 8.43 -1.65 0.87
C PHE A 45 8.86 -2.54 -0.30
N PRO A 46 9.77 -3.53 -0.14
CA PRO A 46 10.17 -4.39 -1.25
C PRO A 46 8.98 -5.16 -1.85
N ARG A 47 8.08 -5.64 -0.99
CA ARG A 47 6.89 -6.39 -1.38
C ARG A 47 5.89 -5.53 -2.15
N VAL A 48 5.56 -4.35 -1.63
CA VAL A 48 4.64 -3.41 -2.27
C VAL A 48 5.18 -2.90 -3.61
N LEU A 49 6.48 -2.61 -3.69
CA LEU A 49 7.12 -2.24 -4.95
C LEU A 49 7.13 -3.39 -5.96
N ALA A 50 7.39 -4.62 -5.52
CA ALA A 50 7.34 -5.80 -6.39
C ALA A 50 5.94 -6.02 -6.97
N LEU A 51 4.89 -5.90 -6.16
CA LEU A 51 3.50 -5.97 -6.62
C LEU A 51 3.20 -4.98 -7.74
N ALA A 52 3.57 -3.71 -7.54
CA ALA A 52 3.32 -2.65 -8.51
C ALA A 52 4.16 -2.81 -9.79
N ALA A 53 5.32 -3.48 -9.71
CA ALA A 53 6.17 -3.80 -10.86
C ALA A 53 5.68 -5.04 -11.64
N GLN A 54 5.11 -6.04 -10.94
CA GLN A 54 4.68 -7.30 -11.54
C GLN A 54 3.27 -7.23 -12.14
N HIS A 55 2.42 -6.33 -11.64
CA HIS A 55 1.02 -6.26 -12.04
C HIS A 55 0.64 -4.85 -12.52
N ASP A 56 0.20 -4.75 -13.78
CA ASP A 56 -0.15 -3.47 -14.40
C ASP A 56 -1.29 -2.72 -13.70
N ALA A 57 -2.22 -3.44 -13.09
CA ALA A 57 -3.33 -2.85 -12.34
C ALA A 57 -2.90 -2.26 -10.98
N LEU A 58 -1.74 -2.64 -10.45
CA LEU A 58 -1.29 -2.23 -9.12
C LEU A 58 -0.35 -1.02 -9.20
N TYR A 59 -0.49 -0.15 -8.20
CA TYR A 59 0.34 1.03 -7.95
C TYR A 59 0.75 1.04 -6.48
N ALA A 60 1.89 1.62 -6.17
CA ALA A 60 2.44 1.64 -4.81
C ALA A 60 2.24 3.01 -4.15
N ALA A 61 1.99 2.98 -2.85
CA ALA A 61 2.25 4.08 -1.94
C ALA A 61 3.17 3.58 -0.82
N LEU A 62 4.23 4.34 -0.52
CA LEU A 62 5.17 3.99 0.56
C LEU A 62 5.08 5.00 1.70
N GLY A 63 4.94 4.51 2.92
CA GLY A 63 4.74 5.31 4.11
C GLY A 63 4.96 4.50 5.37
N LEU A 64 4.93 5.19 6.50
CA LEU A 64 5.10 4.61 7.83
C LEU A 64 3.81 4.82 8.60
N HIS A 65 2.97 3.79 8.65
CA HIS A 65 1.64 3.86 9.21
C HIS A 65 1.73 3.99 10.75
N PRO A 66 0.95 4.89 11.38
CA PRO A 66 0.95 5.10 12.83
C PRO A 66 0.56 3.88 13.71
N ILE A 67 0.02 2.80 13.15
CA ILE A 67 -0.44 1.64 13.92
C ILE A 67 0.73 0.79 14.42
N VAL A 68 1.85 0.82 13.69
CA VAL A 68 3.11 0.14 13.99
C VAL A 68 4.21 1.15 14.31
N ILE A 69 3.83 2.30 14.90
CA ILE A 69 4.75 3.41 15.20
C ILE A 69 5.95 2.97 16.05
N GLU A 70 5.77 1.96 16.91
CA GLU A 70 6.81 1.42 17.78
C GLU A 70 7.91 0.65 17.02
N ARG A 71 7.65 0.30 15.74
CA ARG A 71 8.61 -0.37 14.86
C ARG A 71 9.36 0.59 13.93
N HIS A 72 8.94 1.86 13.89
CA HIS A 72 9.54 2.87 13.02
C HIS A 72 10.72 3.52 13.72
N ASP A 73 11.82 3.64 12.98
CA ASP A 73 13.05 4.29 13.43
C ASP A 73 13.66 5.17 12.31
N GLU A 74 14.80 5.79 12.58
CA GLU A 74 15.50 6.60 11.58
C GLU A 74 15.90 5.80 10.33
N SER A 75 16.19 4.50 10.48
CA SER A 75 16.50 3.63 9.34
C SER A 75 15.30 3.44 8.41
N SER A 76 14.09 3.44 8.98
CA SER A 76 12.83 3.36 8.25
C SER A 76 12.63 4.59 7.36
N LEU A 77 12.97 5.78 7.86
CA LEU A 77 12.93 7.02 7.08
C LEU A 77 13.99 7.03 5.97
N GLN A 78 15.21 6.58 6.26
CA GLN A 78 16.28 6.47 5.25
C GLN A 78 15.89 5.53 4.11
N ARG A 79 15.25 4.40 4.44
CA ARG A 79 14.72 3.45 3.44
C ARG A 79 13.62 4.07 2.58
N LEU A 80 12.71 4.83 3.20
CA LEU A 80 11.67 5.54 2.47
C LEU A 80 12.27 6.54 1.48
N GLU A 81 13.23 7.36 1.94
CA GLU A 81 13.94 8.31 1.08
C GLU A 81 14.64 7.60 -0.09
N ALA A 82 15.38 6.53 0.19
CA ALA A 82 16.08 5.76 -0.84
C ALA A 82 15.13 5.19 -1.91
N CYS A 83 13.95 4.70 -1.50
CA CYS A 83 12.92 4.25 -2.43
C CYS A 83 12.33 5.39 -3.26
N LEU A 84 12.05 6.55 -2.65
CA LEU A 84 11.50 7.72 -3.35
C LEU A 84 12.48 8.28 -4.40
N GLN A 85 13.78 8.23 -4.12
CA GLN A 85 14.83 8.65 -5.06
C GLN A 85 14.88 7.81 -6.35
N GLN A 86 14.36 6.56 -6.33
CA GLN A 86 14.28 5.72 -7.54
C GLN A 86 13.26 6.24 -8.56
N ARG A 87 12.35 7.15 -8.16
CA ARG A 87 11.34 7.79 -9.03
C ARG A 87 10.56 6.79 -9.91
N SER A 88 10.17 5.65 -9.34
CA SER A 88 9.34 4.67 -10.04
C SER A 88 8.02 5.30 -10.48
N ALA A 89 7.65 5.16 -11.75
CA ALA A 89 6.39 5.66 -12.30
C ALA A 89 5.14 5.02 -11.64
N LYS A 90 5.32 3.86 -11.00
CA LYS A 90 4.27 3.13 -10.28
C LYS A 90 4.16 3.51 -8.80
N LEU A 91 5.13 4.26 -8.26
CA LEU A 91 5.08 4.83 -6.91
C LEU A 91 4.39 6.19 -6.96
N VAL A 92 3.10 6.23 -6.59
CA VAL A 92 2.22 7.38 -6.88
C VAL A 92 1.89 8.24 -5.68
N ALA A 93 2.23 7.79 -4.47
CA ALA A 93 1.98 8.53 -3.24
C ALA A 93 2.99 8.19 -2.13
N ILE A 94 3.10 9.11 -1.17
CA ILE A 94 3.70 8.85 0.14
C ILE A 94 2.54 8.55 1.10
N GLY A 95 2.49 7.32 1.60
CA GLY A 95 1.39 6.79 2.40
C GLY A 95 1.51 5.27 2.57
N GLU A 96 0.90 4.67 3.58
CA GLU A 96 -0.03 5.28 4.52
C GLU A 96 0.70 6.00 5.66
N ILE A 97 0.32 7.26 5.92
CA ILE A 97 0.86 8.09 7.00
C ILE A 97 -0.28 8.88 7.63
N GLY A 98 -0.14 9.21 8.91
CA GLY A 98 -1.12 10.02 9.61
C GLY A 98 -0.92 9.99 11.12
N PRO A 99 -1.74 10.74 11.87
CA PRO A 99 -1.74 10.66 13.32
C PRO A 99 -2.38 9.34 13.77
N ARG A 100 -1.88 8.76 14.87
CA ARG A 100 -2.58 7.69 15.58
C ARG A 100 -3.73 8.32 16.39
N SER A 101 -4.92 8.44 15.78
CA SER A 101 -6.11 8.75 16.56
C SER A 101 -6.54 7.50 17.31
N LEU A 102 -6.16 7.38 18.58
CA LEU A 102 -6.88 6.50 19.49
C LEU A 102 -8.24 7.16 19.70
N SER A 103 -9.26 6.76 18.94
CA SER A 103 -10.62 6.96 19.40
C SER A 103 -10.73 6.20 20.72
N ARG A 104 -10.52 6.92 21.83
CA ARG A 104 -11.06 6.49 23.12
C ARG A 104 -12.55 6.30 22.83
N GLY A 105 -13.00 5.05 22.85
CA GLY A 105 -14.43 4.79 22.92
C GLY A 105 -14.98 5.66 24.05
N SER A 106 -15.99 6.46 23.72
CA SER A 106 -16.85 7.04 24.74
C SER A 106 -17.52 5.86 25.44
N ALA A 107 -16.88 5.40 26.51
CA ALA A 107 -17.51 4.70 27.60
C ALA A 107 -17.67 5.72 28.75
N VAL A 108 -18.52 6.72 28.51
CA VAL A 108 -19.41 7.35 29.48
C VAL A 108 -20.65 7.76 28.71
#